data_AF-A0A9E2RGM1-F1
#
_entry.id   AF-A0A9E2RGM1-F1
#
_cell.length_a   1.000
_cell.length_b   1.000
_cell.length_c   1.000
_cell.angle_alpha   90.00
_cell.angle_beta   90.00
_cell.angle_gamma   90.00
#
_symmetry.space_group_name_H-M   'P 1'
#
loop_
_entity.id
_entity.type
_entity.pdbx_description
1 polymer ?
#
loop_
_entity_poly.entity_id
_entity_poly.type
_entity_poly.pdbx_seq_one_letter_code
_entity_poly.pdbx_strand_id
1 'polypeptide(L)'
;MMRAAILAAGAVALGLLAVFCLPRHLPPTTVSMPLTPATFHARLEHGTLTLRGSLPSATSKASILQRAQELYGATPGRVVDELTVDTRVGPAAWTDNVSKVLPVLGHMTERGSIIIDGRSIVLSGRVENDRAKATVLQDIAPLAQTGLELEDHILAAPIPPPSPSLQKKLNEILSHASIEFESNSTTMTPRGRATVDQLITLLRRTPHTAIEIGGHTDKYGEPDYNLQLSRRRAEAVRHYFISHGLTNKFTAVGYGASRPLSAAQTRAGFQHNRRIELRVKGRSDL
;
A
#
# COMPACT_ATOMS: atom_id res chain seq x y z
N MET A 1 -34.94 -55.42 83.07
CA MET A 1 -33.97 -55.28 81.96
C MET A 1 -34.57 -55.96 80.72
N MET A 2 -34.70 -55.20 79.63
CA MET A 2 -35.19 -55.49 78.26
C MET A 2 -36.39 -54.58 77.91
N ARG A 3 -36.12 -53.39 77.33
CA ARG A 3 -35.88 -53.11 75.88
C ARG A 3 -37.21 -53.16 75.11
N ALA A 4 -37.80 -51.99 74.81
CA ALA A 4 -37.50 -51.18 73.63
C ALA A 4 -37.97 -51.86 72.32
N ALA A 5 -39.23 -51.66 71.99
CA ALA A 5 -39.81 -51.68 70.64
C ALA A 5 -41.30 -51.33 70.79
N ILE A 6 -41.91 -50.76 69.74
CA ILE A 6 -43.34 -50.42 69.66
C ILE A 6 -43.70 -49.03 70.23
N LEU A 7 -43.12 -47.97 69.68
CA LEU A 7 -43.71 -46.62 69.61
C LEU A 7 -42.89 -45.77 68.62
N ALA A 8 -42.75 -46.26 67.39
CA ALA A 8 -42.00 -45.55 66.33
C ALA A 8 -42.61 -45.73 64.93
N ALA A 9 -43.93 -46.00 64.83
CA ALA A 9 -44.59 -46.24 63.54
C ALA A 9 -45.80 -45.33 63.25
N GLY A 10 -46.09 -44.35 64.12
CA GLY A 10 -47.31 -43.52 64.00
C GLY A 10 -47.12 -42.07 63.55
N ALA A 11 -45.90 -41.53 63.56
CA ALA A 11 -45.66 -40.09 63.34
C ALA A 11 -44.82 -39.76 62.08
N VAL A 12 -44.45 -40.75 61.28
CA VAL A 12 -43.68 -40.53 60.03
C VAL A 12 -44.57 -40.56 58.77
N ALA A 13 -45.83 -40.98 58.90
CA ALA A 13 -46.75 -41.09 57.77
C ALA A 13 -47.50 -39.79 57.40
N LEU A 14 -47.33 -38.68 58.14
CA LEU A 14 -47.97 -37.38 57.85
C LEU A 14 -46.98 -36.23 57.61
N GLY A 15 -45.67 -36.51 57.54
CA GLY A 15 -44.63 -35.52 57.19
C GLY A 15 -44.08 -35.67 55.77
N LEU A 16 -44.58 -36.66 55.01
CA LEU A 16 -44.09 -37.05 53.68
C LEU A 16 -45.14 -36.84 52.57
N LEU A 17 -46.15 -36.01 52.85
CA LEU A 17 -47.20 -35.59 51.90
C LEU A 17 -47.32 -34.06 51.80
N ALA A 18 -46.25 -33.35 52.18
CA ALA A 18 -45.93 -32.02 51.70
C ALA A 18 -44.70 -32.12 50.79
N VAL A 19 -44.74 -33.07 49.84
CA VAL A 19 -43.92 -33.03 48.64
C VAL A 19 -44.31 -31.75 47.93
N PHE A 20 -43.52 -30.71 48.18
CA PHE A 20 -43.37 -29.48 47.43
C PHE A 20 -44.09 -29.51 46.07
N CYS A 21 -45.38 -29.18 46.06
CA CYS A 21 -46.03 -28.56 44.91
C CYS A 21 -45.51 -27.12 44.81
N LEU A 22 -44.21 -26.95 44.59
CA LEU A 22 -43.75 -25.74 43.91
C LEU A 22 -44.30 -25.87 42.50
N PRO A 23 -45.14 -24.95 42.01
CA PRO A 23 -45.32 -24.84 40.58
C PRO A 23 -43.92 -24.66 40.00
N ARG A 24 -43.43 -25.67 39.28
CA ARG A 24 -42.33 -25.50 38.34
C ARG A 24 -42.87 -24.53 37.30
N HIS A 25 -42.75 -23.25 37.58
CA HIS A 25 -42.72 -22.25 36.54
C HIS A 25 -41.49 -22.63 35.72
N LEU A 26 -41.72 -23.41 34.66
CA LEU A 26 -40.75 -23.52 33.59
C LEU A 26 -40.38 -22.06 33.27
N PRO A 27 -39.10 -21.65 33.35
CA PRO A 27 -38.73 -20.35 32.84
C PRO A 27 -39.30 -20.26 31.42
N PRO A 28 -39.92 -19.13 31.03
CA PRO A 28 -40.44 -19.00 29.68
C PRO A 28 -39.33 -19.44 28.74
N THR A 29 -39.62 -20.42 27.89
CA THR A 29 -38.67 -20.90 26.89
C THR A 29 -38.32 -19.66 26.08
N THR A 30 -37.17 -19.06 26.35
CA THR A 30 -36.66 -17.95 25.56
C THR A 30 -36.40 -18.53 24.19
N VAL A 31 -37.36 -18.34 23.29
CA VAL A 31 -37.20 -18.65 21.89
C VAL A 31 -36.04 -17.80 21.43
N SER A 32 -34.86 -18.42 21.35
CA SER A 32 -33.68 -17.79 20.77
C SER A 32 -34.00 -17.55 19.31
N MET A 33 -34.43 -16.34 18.97
CA MET A 33 -34.66 -15.96 17.58
C MET A 33 -33.33 -16.17 16.82
N PRO A 34 -33.37 -16.73 15.60
CA PRO A 34 -32.14 -16.92 14.83
C PRO A 34 -31.54 -15.54 14.52
N LEU A 35 -30.30 -15.33 14.95
CA LEU A 35 -29.58 -14.10 14.69
C LEU A 35 -29.14 -14.06 13.22
N THR A 36 -29.35 -12.93 12.56
CA THR A 36 -28.80 -12.70 11.22
C THR A 36 -27.34 -12.27 11.31
N PRO A 37 -26.51 -12.59 10.30
CA PRO A 37 -25.14 -12.08 10.26
C PRO A 37 -25.13 -10.56 10.12
N ALA A 38 -24.15 -9.91 10.74
CA ALA A 38 -23.86 -8.51 10.49
C ALA A 38 -23.37 -8.33 9.05
N THR A 39 -23.64 -7.16 8.47
CA THR A 39 -23.19 -6.79 7.14
C THR A 39 -22.60 -5.40 7.14
N PHE A 40 -21.59 -5.18 6.30
CA PHE A 40 -20.96 -3.87 6.15
C PHE A 40 -20.43 -3.65 4.74
N HIS A 41 -20.89 -2.60 4.09
CA HIS A 41 -20.53 -2.26 2.72
C HIS A 41 -20.04 -0.81 2.72
N ALA A 42 -18.76 -0.61 2.41
CA ALA A 42 -18.20 0.71 2.16
C ALA A 42 -17.84 0.85 0.68
N ARG A 43 -18.24 1.96 0.06
CA ARG A 43 -17.86 2.31 -1.31
C ARG A 43 -17.33 3.73 -1.35
N LEU A 44 -16.11 3.90 -1.83
CA LEU A 44 -15.52 5.21 -2.12
C LEU A 44 -15.50 5.40 -3.63
N GLU A 45 -16.20 6.42 -4.13
CA GLU A 45 -16.28 6.72 -5.57
C GLU A 45 -16.34 8.23 -5.76
N HIS A 46 -15.46 8.76 -6.62
CA HIS A 46 -15.33 10.20 -6.89
C HIS A 46 -15.19 11.08 -5.61
N GLY A 47 -14.56 10.52 -4.56
CA GLY A 47 -14.36 11.19 -3.27
C GLY A 47 -15.56 11.13 -2.32
N THR A 48 -16.67 10.51 -2.72
CA THR A 48 -17.82 10.26 -1.85
C THR A 48 -17.75 8.84 -1.30
N LEU A 49 -17.76 8.73 0.03
CA LEU A 49 -17.83 7.48 0.78
C LEU A 49 -19.30 7.20 1.17
N THR A 50 -19.84 6.09 0.69
CA THR A 50 -21.14 5.56 1.11
C THR A 50 -20.93 4.35 2.01
N LEU A 51 -21.60 4.34 3.16
CA LEU A 51 -21.55 3.29 4.17
C LEU A 51 -22.93 2.66 4.35
N ARG A 52 -23.05 1.35 4.17
CA ARG A 52 -24.31 0.59 4.22
C ARG A 52 -24.15 -0.68 5.04
N GLY A 53 -25.24 -1.19 5.61
CA GLY A 53 -25.26 -2.47 6.31
C GLY A 53 -26.05 -2.46 7.60
N SER A 54 -26.07 -3.61 8.27
CA SER A 54 -26.74 -3.79 9.55
C SER A 54 -25.74 -4.23 10.62
N LEU A 55 -25.64 -3.44 11.69
CA LEU A 55 -24.67 -3.60 12.77
C LEU A 55 -25.37 -4.01 14.08
N PRO A 56 -24.71 -4.80 14.93
CA PRO A 56 -25.29 -5.26 16.20
C PRO A 56 -25.32 -4.17 17.29
N SER A 57 -24.57 -3.07 17.14
CA SER A 57 -24.45 -2.05 18.19
C SER A 57 -24.33 -0.62 17.66
N ALA A 58 -24.87 0.34 18.41
CA ALA A 58 -24.73 1.76 18.15
C ALA A 58 -23.29 2.27 18.34
N THR A 59 -22.53 1.65 19.24
CA THR A 59 -21.12 1.99 19.52
C THR A 59 -20.24 1.70 18.31
N SER A 60 -20.43 0.54 17.66
CA SER A 60 -19.71 0.18 16.44
C SER A 60 -20.06 1.14 15.30
N LYS A 61 -21.35 1.45 15.12
CA LYS A 61 -21.80 2.45 14.13
C LYS A 61 -21.13 3.82 14.36
N ALA A 62 -21.15 4.33 15.59
CA ALA A 62 -20.57 5.63 15.93
C ALA A 62 -19.06 5.68 15.64
N SER A 63 -18.33 4.61 15.98
CA SER A 63 -16.88 4.51 15.74
C SER A 63 -16.53 4.50 14.24
N ILE A 64 -17.33 3.80 13.43
CA ILE A 64 -17.19 3.77 11.97
C ILE A 64 -17.44 5.15 11.37
N LEU A 65 -18.54 5.81 11.76
CA LEU A 65 -18.91 7.13 11.24
C LEU A 65 -17.91 8.22 11.62
N GLN A 66 -17.45 8.22 12.88
CA GLN A 66 -16.42 9.16 13.32
C GLN A 66 -15.17 9.03 12.44
N ARG A 67 -14.69 7.80 12.25
CA ARG A 67 -13.48 7.56 11.47
C ARG A 67 -13.66 7.88 9.98
N ALA A 68 -14.84 7.61 9.42
CA ALA A 68 -15.19 8.00 8.06
C ALA A 68 -15.18 9.52 7.89
N GLN A 69 -15.72 10.26 8.85
CA GLN A 69 -15.75 11.72 8.83
C GLN A 69 -14.35 12.33 8.94
N GLU A 70 -13.48 11.77 9.79
CA GLU A 70 -12.07 12.21 9.90
C GLU A 70 -11.29 12.04 8.59
N LEU A 71 -11.52 10.94 7.87
CA LEU A 71 -10.77 10.59 6.67
C LEU A 71 -11.31 11.25 5.39
N TYR A 72 -12.64 11.26 5.25
CA TYR A 72 -13.30 11.59 3.97
C TYR A 72 -14.28 12.77 4.10
N GLY A 73 -14.51 13.27 5.30
CA GLY A 73 -15.48 14.32 5.61
C GLY A 73 -14.99 15.76 5.47
N ALA A 74 -13.79 15.99 4.89
CA ALA A 74 -13.24 17.33 4.68
C ALA A 74 -14.13 18.24 3.80
N THR A 75 -14.98 17.64 2.96
CA THR A 75 -16.00 18.37 2.20
C THR A 75 -17.39 17.91 2.65
N PRO A 76 -18.33 18.83 2.91
CA PRO A 76 -19.70 18.47 3.27
C PRO A 76 -20.35 17.53 2.25
N GLY A 77 -21.08 16.53 2.72
CA GLY A 77 -21.79 15.57 1.88
C GLY A 77 -20.93 14.45 1.27
N ARG A 78 -19.62 14.39 1.54
CA ARG A 78 -18.76 13.29 1.07
C ARG A 78 -18.87 12.00 1.87
N VAL A 79 -19.51 12.01 3.04
CA VAL A 79 -19.78 10.79 3.81
C VAL A 79 -21.28 10.60 3.91
N VAL A 80 -21.77 9.50 3.33
CA VAL A 80 -23.19 9.12 3.29
C VAL A 80 -23.39 7.93 4.24
N ASP A 81 -24.14 8.17 5.33
CA ASP A 81 -24.51 7.14 6.31
C ASP A 81 -25.85 6.48 5.93
N GLU A 82 -25.79 5.21 5.58
CA GLU A 82 -26.94 4.32 5.41
C GLU A 82 -26.79 3.06 6.30
N LEU A 83 -26.02 3.15 7.39
CA LEU A 83 -25.85 2.07 8.36
C LEU A 83 -27.08 1.99 9.28
N THR A 84 -27.48 0.77 9.60
CA THR A 84 -28.57 0.50 10.55
C THR A 84 -28.05 -0.25 11.78
N VAL A 85 -28.75 -0.12 12.90
CA VAL A 85 -28.48 -0.88 14.12
C VAL A 85 -29.67 -1.79 14.37
N ASP A 86 -29.46 -3.10 14.40
CA ASP A 86 -30.51 -4.11 14.59
C ASP A 86 -30.09 -5.10 15.67
N THR A 87 -30.89 -5.22 16.74
CA THR A 87 -30.62 -6.12 17.86
C THR A 87 -30.80 -7.60 17.51
N ARG A 88 -31.36 -7.91 16.33
CA ARG A 88 -31.46 -9.27 15.78
C ARG A 88 -30.21 -9.68 15.00
N VAL A 89 -29.30 -8.76 14.74
CA VAL A 89 -27.99 -9.06 14.18
C VAL A 89 -27.09 -9.61 15.28
N GLY A 90 -26.45 -10.74 15.02
CA GLY A 90 -25.56 -11.39 15.97
C GLY A 90 -24.25 -10.62 16.20
N PRO A 91 -23.56 -10.88 17.33
CA PRO A 91 -22.26 -10.28 17.59
C PRO A 91 -21.26 -10.68 16.50
N ALA A 92 -20.45 -9.71 16.06
CA ALA A 92 -19.49 -9.89 14.98
C ALA A 92 -18.15 -9.25 15.35
N ALA A 93 -17.12 -10.07 15.58
CA ALA A 93 -15.79 -9.64 16.03
C ALA A 93 -15.10 -8.65 15.07
N TRP A 94 -15.48 -8.67 13.79
CA TRP A 94 -14.95 -7.75 12.79
C TRP A 94 -15.43 -6.30 12.98
N THR A 95 -16.59 -6.09 13.63
CA THR A 95 -17.20 -4.75 13.75
C THR A 95 -16.29 -3.74 14.47
N ASP A 96 -15.49 -4.20 15.42
CA ASP A 96 -14.52 -3.37 16.17
C ASP A 96 -13.27 -3.00 15.36
N ASN A 97 -13.06 -3.64 14.22
CA ASN A 97 -11.88 -3.45 13.37
C ASN A 97 -12.20 -2.69 12.06
N VAL A 98 -13.48 -2.52 11.70
CA VAL A 98 -13.88 -1.83 10.46
C VAL A 98 -13.34 -0.41 10.39
N SER A 99 -13.44 0.35 11.48
CA SER A 99 -12.95 1.74 11.51
C SER A 99 -11.45 1.83 11.19
N LYS A 100 -10.67 0.85 11.65
CA LYS A 100 -9.21 0.79 11.44
C LYS A 100 -8.83 0.57 9.98
N VAL A 101 -9.68 -0.12 9.22
CA VAL A 101 -9.41 -0.44 7.81
C VAL A 101 -10.01 0.55 6.82
N LEU A 102 -10.88 1.48 7.23
CA LEU A 102 -11.41 2.50 6.33
C LEU A 102 -10.35 3.28 5.54
N PRO A 103 -9.12 3.55 6.05
CA PRO A 103 -8.07 4.20 5.27
C PRO A 103 -7.70 3.46 3.99
N VAL A 104 -7.89 2.13 3.90
CA VAL A 104 -7.46 1.36 2.71
C VAL A 104 -8.16 1.80 1.43
N LEU A 105 -9.39 2.32 1.54
CA LEU A 105 -10.13 2.85 0.40
C LEU A 105 -9.43 4.06 -0.22
N GLY A 106 -8.69 4.84 0.58
CA GLY A 106 -7.91 5.99 0.11
C GLY A 106 -6.72 5.62 -0.78
N HIS A 107 -6.28 4.35 -0.79
CA HIS A 107 -5.26 3.87 -1.72
C HIS A 107 -5.80 3.53 -3.11
N MET A 108 -7.13 3.49 -3.28
CA MET A 108 -7.77 3.07 -4.52
C MET A 108 -8.02 4.26 -5.44
N THR A 109 -7.63 4.11 -6.71
CA THR A 109 -7.88 5.06 -7.78
C THR A 109 -9.27 4.85 -8.37
N GLU A 110 -9.99 5.95 -8.65
CA GLU A 110 -11.36 6.00 -9.21
C GLU A 110 -12.45 5.51 -8.27
N ARG A 111 -12.38 4.23 -7.89
CA ARG A 111 -13.39 3.54 -7.07
C ARG A 111 -12.77 2.43 -6.23
N GLY A 112 -13.31 2.28 -5.04
CA GLY A 112 -12.94 1.25 -4.09
C GLY A 112 -14.12 0.76 -3.28
N SER A 113 -14.10 -0.52 -2.88
CA SER A 113 -15.13 -1.06 -1.99
C SER A 113 -14.60 -2.14 -1.06
N ILE A 114 -15.13 -2.12 0.17
CA ILE A 114 -15.04 -3.20 1.15
C ILE A 114 -16.46 -3.73 1.34
N ILE A 115 -16.66 -5.02 1.14
CA ILE A 115 -17.93 -5.69 1.41
C ILE A 115 -17.65 -6.78 2.43
N ILE A 116 -18.40 -6.78 3.53
CA ILE A 116 -18.39 -7.84 4.55
C ILE A 116 -19.81 -8.38 4.61
N ASP A 117 -19.97 -9.65 4.23
CA ASP A 117 -21.23 -10.37 4.29
C ASP A 117 -21.03 -11.71 5.00
N GLY A 118 -21.53 -11.80 6.23
CA GLY A 118 -21.39 -12.99 7.07
C GLY A 118 -19.93 -13.32 7.39
N ARG A 119 -19.33 -14.18 6.57
CA ARG A 119 -17.98 -14.75 6.79
C ARG A 119 -16.95 -14.34 5.74
N SER A 120 -17.34 -13.64 4.67
CA SER A 120 -16.39 -13.19 3.65
C SER A 120 -16.16 -11.68 3.73
N ILE A 121 -14.97 -11.27 3.34
CA ILE A 121 -14.62 -9.89 3.04
C ILE A 121 -14.15 -9.80 1.59
N VAL A 122 -14.87 -9.04 0.78
CA VAL A 122 -14.50 -8.75 -0.62
C VAL A 122 -13.89 -7.36 -0.68
N LEU A 123 -12.63 -7.29 -1.09
CA LEU A 123 -11.91 -6.05 -1.26
C LEU A 123 -11.66 -5.80 -2.75
N SER A 124 -12.28 -4.76 -3.30
CA SER A 124 -12.26 -4.48 -4.73
C SER A 124 -11.83 -3.05 -5.01
N GLY A 125 -11.02 -2.85 -6.05
CA GLY A 125 -10.61 -1.52 -6.48
C GLY A 125 -9.42 -1.57 -7.41
N ARG A 126 -9.02 -0.41 -7.92
CA ARG A 126 -7.77 -0.26 -8.66
C ARG A 126 -6.76 0.47 -7.79
N VAL A 127 -5.52 0.00 -7.75
CA VAL A 127 -4.42 0.68 -7.04
C VAL A 127 -3.29 1.01 -8.02
N GLU A 128 -2.45 1.97 -7.63
CA GLU A 128 -1.40 2.52 -8.51
C GLU A 128 -0.38 1.48 -8.99
N ASN A 129 -0.03 0.50 -8.14
CA ASN A 129 1.00 -0.50 -8.44
C ASN A 129 0.97 -1.66 -7.42
N ASP A 130 1.78 -2.70 -7.65
CA ASP A 130 1.87 -3.88 -6.77
C ASP A 130 2.28 -3.56 -5.33
N ARG A 131 3.07 -2.49 -5.12
CA ARG A 131 3.49 -2.09 -3.77
C ARG A 131 2.29 -1.50 -3.02
N ALA A 132 1.50 -0.65 -3.67
CA ALA A 132 0.26 -0.14 -3.11
C ALA A 132 -0.70 -1.29 -2.80
N LYS A 133 -0.81 -2.29 -3.69
CA LYS A 133 -1.59 -3.52 -3.43
C LYS A 133 -1.10 -4.24 -2.17
N ALA A 134 0.21 -4.45 -2.03
CA ALA A 134 0.78 -5.10 -0.85
C ALA A 134 0.48 -4.34 0.46
N THR A 135 0.57 -3.00 0.44
CA THR A 135 0.18 -2.16 1.59
C THR A 135 -1.29 -2.33 1.94
N VAL A 136 -2.19 -2.29 0.96
CA VAL A 136 -3.63 -2.49 1.19
C VAL A 136 -3.92 -3.88 1.80
N LEU A 137 -3.27 -4.94 1.29
CA LEU A 137 -3.42 -6.29 1.84
C LEU A 137 -2.84 -6.44 3.26
N GLN A 138 -1.80 -5.68 3.60
CA GLN A 138 -1.29 -5.62 4.96
C GLN A 138 -2.25 -4.90 5.90
N ASP A 139 -2.82 -3.78 5.47
CA ASP A 139 -3.70 -2.94 6.27
C ASP A 139 -5.08 -3.59 6.50
N ILE A 140 -5.54 -4.46 5.60
CA ILE A 140 -6.78 -5.24 5.77
C ILE A 140 -6.59 -6.48 6.65
N ALA A 141 -5.35 -6.92 6.89
CA ALA A 141 -5.04 -8.14 7.64
C ALA A 141 -5.72 -8.25 9.01
N PRO A 142 -5.90 -7.16 9.81
CA PRO A 142 -6.61 -7.23 11.08
C PRO A 142 -8.07 -7.71 10.96
N LEU A 143 -8.75 -7.47 9.83
CA LEU A 143 -10.10 -8.01 9.59
C LEU A 143 -10.07 -9.49 9.21
N ALA A 144 -9.11 -9.92 8.39
CA ALA A 144 -8.96 -11.34 8.06
C ALA A 144 -8.66 -12.19 9.31
N GLN A 145 -7.92 -11.63 10.27
CA GLN A 145 -7.62 -12.27 11.56
C GLN A 145 -8.85 -12.50 12.45
N THR A 146 -10.02 -11.91 12.15
CA THR A 146 -11.27 -12.19 12.88
C THR A 146 -12.00 -13.43 12.36
N GLY A 147 -11.37 -14.23 11.49
CA GLY A 147 -11.96 -15.43 10.89
C GLY A 147 -12.79 -15.17 9.64
N LEU A 148 -12.65 -13.98 9.03
CA LEU A 148 -13.24 -13.66 7.73
C LEU A 148 -12.35 -14.20 6.61
N GLU A 149 -12.97 -14.74 5.57
CA GLU A 149 -12.28 -15.16 4.34
C GLU A 149 -12.11 -13.96 3.41
N LEU A 150 -10.86 -13.59 3.12
CA LEU A 150 -10.54 -12.44 2.26
C LEU A 150 -10.54 -12.85 0.78
N GLU A 151 -11.42 -12.22 0.01
CA GLU A 151 -11.44 -12.23 -1.45
C GLU A 151 -10.79 -10.95 -1.99
N ASP A 152 -9.61 -11.10 -2.59
CA ASP A 152 -8.84 -10.00 -3.19
C ASP A 152 -9.21 -9.80 -4.66
N HIS A 153 -9.95 -8.72 -4.93
CA HIS A 153 -10.29 -8.25 -6.28
C HIS A 153 -9.59 -6.92 -6.60
N ILE A 154 -8.44 -6.66 -5.97
CA ILE A 154 -7.64 -5.46 -6.23
C ILE A 154 -6.84 -5.65 -7.52
N LEU A 155 -7.06 -4.74 -8.46
CA LEU A 155 -6.27 -4.63 -9.67
C LEU A 155 -5.14 -3.62 -9.45
N ALA A 156 -3.90 -4.09 -9.41
CA ALA A 156 -2.76 -3.19 -9.50
C ALA A 156 -2.58 -2.77 -10.96
N ALA A 157 -2.50 -1.46 -11.23
CA ALA A 157 -2.01 -1.03 -12.52
C ALA A 157 -0.56 -1.55 -12.67
N PRO A 158 -0.22 -2.24 -13.78
CA PRO A 158 1.18 -2.56 -14.02
C PRO A 158 1.95 -1.25 -14.05
N ILE A 159 3.09 -1.20 -13.36
CA ILE A 159 4.01 -0.06 -13.53
C ILE A 159 4.24 0.06 -15.03
N PRO A 160 3.93 1.20 -15.67
CA PRO A 160 4.12 1.33 -17.10
C PRO A 160 5.56 0.93 -17.40
N PRO A 161 5.80 0.04 -18.38
CA PRO A 161 7.16 -0.31 -18.76
C PRO A 161 7.93 0.99 -19.04
N PRO A 162 9.26 1.03 -18.83
CA PRO A 162 10.10 2.12 -19.28
C PRO A 162 9.62 2.54 -20.66
N SER A 163 8.97 3.71 -20.79
CA SER A 163 8.35 4.00 -22.06
C SER A 163 9.50 4.09 -23.06
N PRO A 164 9.46 3.37 -24.19
CA PRO A 164 10.47 3.54 -25.24
C PRO A 164 10.63 5.03 -25.61
N SER A 165 9.60 5.84 -25.36
CA SER A 165 9.63 7.29 -25.48
C SER A 165 10.53 8.03 -24.46
N LEU A 166 10.66 7.59 -23.20
CA LEU A 166 11.54 8.28 -22.25
C LEU A 166 13.02 8.02 -22.56
N GLN A 167 13.40 6.76 -22.73
CA GLN A 167 14.78 6.41 -23.08
C GLN A 167 15.18 7.08 -24.40
N LYS A 168 14.29 7.08 -25.40
CA LYS A 168 14.53 7.76 -26.67
C LYS A 168 14.76 9.26 -26.48
N LYS A 169 13.93 9.95 -25.69
CA LYS A 169 14.10 11.39 -25.42
C LYS A 169 15.39 11.71 -24.65
N LEU A 170 15.79 10.87 -23.69
CA LEU A 170 17.06 11.02 -22.99
C LEU A 170 18.24 10.91 -23.97
N ASN A 171 18.19 9.91 -24.87
CA ASN A 171 19.20 9.73 -25.89
C ASN A 171 19.24 10.89 -26.90
N GLU A 172 18.07 11.43 -27.29
CA GLU A 172 17.97 12.59 -28.18
C GLU A 172 18.62 13.84 -27.56
N ILE A 173 18.37 14.12 -26.27
CA ILE A 173 19.05 15.24 -25.59
C ILE A 173 20.56 15.03 -25.58
N LEU A 174 21.01 13.83 -25.22
CA LEU A 174 22.43 13.50 -25.09
C LEU A 174 23.17 13.35 -26.43
N SER A 175 22.46 13.11 -27.54
CA SER A 175 23.05 13.08 -28.88
C SER A 175 23.32 14.49 -29.43
N HIS A 176 22.54 15.49 -29.00
CA HIS A 176 22.71 16.89 -29.41
C HIS A 176 23.57 17.72 -28.45
N ALA A 177 23.64 17.34 -27.17
CA ALA A 177 24.44 18.03 -26.15
C ALA A 177 25.05 17.06 -25.14
N SER A 178 26.36 17.16 -24.91
CA SER A 178 27.06 16.35 -23.92
C SER A 178 27.04 16.99 -22.53
N ILE A 179 27.14 16.16 -21.48
CA ILE A 179 27.40 16.62 -20.12
C ILE A 179 28.91 16.77 -19.96
N GLU A 180 29.38 18.01 -20.10
CA GLU A 180 30.79 18.35 -20.08
C GLU A 180 31.30 18.69 -18.68
N PHE A 181 32.57 18.37 -18.44
CA PHE A 181 33.28 18.63 -17.19
C PHE A 181 34.57 19.40 -17.46
N GLU A 182 35.00 20.19 -16.48
CA GLU A 182 36.33 20.78 -16.49
C GLU A 182 37.41 19.69 -16.57
N SER A 183 38.58 20.06 -17.10
CA SER A 183 39.67 19.11 -17.31
C SER A 183 40.05 18.42 -16.00
N ASN A 184 40.14 17.09 -16.05
CA ASN A 184 40.43 16.23 -14.90
C ASN A 184 39.57 16.46 -13.64
N SER A 185 38.37 17.00 -13.81
CA SER A 185 37.49 17.41 -12.71
C SER A 185 36.11 16.73 -12.78
N THR A 186 35.40 16.80 -11.66
CA THR A 186 33.97 16.47 -11.51
C THR A 186 33.08 17.70 -11.55
N THR A 187 33.66 18.89 -11.69
CA THR A 187 32.92 20.14 -11.89
C THR A 187 32.37 20.18 -13.31
N MET A 188 31.06 20.21 -13.44
CA MET A 188 30.40 20.39 -14.74
C MET A 188 30.65 21.79 -15.28
N THR A 189 30.88 21.92 -16.58
CA THR A 189 30.99 23.24 -17.23
C THR A 189 29.61 23.92 -17.28
N PRO A 190 29.51 25.23 -17.58
CA PRO A 190 28.21 25.88 -17.80
C PRO A 190 27.38 25.19 -18.88
N ARG A 191 28.02 24.72 -19.96
CA ARG A 191 27.37 23.96 -21.04
C ARG A 191 26.88 22.60 -20.54
N GLY A 192 27.70 21.90 -19.76
CA GLY A 192 27.31 20.63 -19.14
C GLY A 192 26.10 20.78 -18.23
N ARG A 193 26.07 21.83 -17.39
CA ARG A 193 24.91 22.14 -16.53
C ARG A 193 23.64 22.40 -17.34
N ALA A 194 23.73 23.19 -18.42
CA ALA A 194 22.57 23.45 -19.28
C ALA A 194 21.98 22.16 -19.88
N THR A 195 22.81 21.20 -20.30
CA THR A 195 22.35 19.86 -20.73
C THR A 195 21.63 19.13 -19.59
N VAL A 196 22.18 19.17 -18.39
CA VAL A 196 21.59 18.52 -17.21
C VAL A 196 20.25 19.16 -16.82
N ASP A 197 20.10 20.47 -16.95
CA ASP A 197 18.85 21.20 -16.70
C ASP A 197 17.73 20.80 -17.68
N GLN A 198 18.08 20.52 -18.95
CA GLN A 198 17.13 19.96 -19.92
C GLN A 198 16.66 18.56 -19.50
N LEU A 199 17.57 17.72 -19.03
CA LEU A 199 17.23 16.38 -18.52
C LEU A 199 16.33 16.46 -17.28
N ILE A 200 16.56 17.42 -16.37
CA ILE A 200 15.73 17.63 -15.18
C ILE A 200 14.27 17.87 -15.57
N THR A 201 14.03 18.70 -16.58
CA THR A 201 12.66 19.02 -17.05
C THR A 201 11.90 17.77 -17.49
N LEU A 202 12.60 16.81 -18.11
CA LEU A 202 12.03 15.54 -18.55
C LEU A 202 11.83 14.59 -17.36
N LEU A 203 12.85 14.40 -16.53
CA LEU A 203 12.86 13.46 -15.42
C LEU A 203 11.85 13.83 -14.32
N ARG A 204 11.59 15.12 -14.11
CA ARG A 204 10.58 15.62 -13.16
C ARG A 204 9.17 15.10 -13.47
N ARG A 205 8.88 14.81 -14.74
CA ARG A 205 7.59 14.28 -15.19
C ARG A 205 7.47 12.76 -14.99
N THR A 206 8.53 12.11 -14.51
CA THR A 206 8.61 10.65 -14.37
C THR A 206 9.18 10.25 -13.00
N PRO A 207 8.62 10.70 -11.86
CA PRO A 207 9.25 10.59 -10.53
C PRO A 207 9.48 9.16 -10.03
N HIS A 208 8.75 8.18 -10.54
CA HIS A 208 8.84 6.77 -10.13
C HIS A 208 9.85 5.95 -10.95
N THR A 209 10.51 6.56 -11.94
CA THR A 209 11.43 5.86 -12.83
C THR A 209 12.82 5.73 -12.20
N ALA A 210 13.38 4.52 -12.27
CA ALA A 210 14.77 4.24 -11.90
C ALA A 210 15.71 4.55 -13.07
N ILE A 211 16.76 5.32 -12.80
CA ILE A 211 17.72 5.79 -13.80
C ILE A 211 19.14 5.43 -13.35
N GLU A 212 19.86 4.74 -14.20
CA GLU A 212 21.29 4.51 -14.07
C GLU A 212 22.05 5.59 -14.85
N ILE A 213 23.03 6.22 -14.20
CA ILE A 213 23.89 7.26 -14.75
C ILE A 213 25.27 6.61 -14.95
N GLY A 214 25.63 6.34 -16.20
CA GLY A 214 26.87 5.69 -16.58
C GLY A 214 27.94 6.71 -16.98
N GLY A 215 29.08 6.72 -16.31
CA GLY A 215 30.21 7.56 -16.66
C GLY A 215 31.29 6.81 -17.44
N HIS A 216 31.78 7.40 -18.54
CA HIS A 216 32.80 6.81 -19.41
C HIS A 216 33.99 7.76 -19.62
N THR A 217 35.17 7.17 -19.82
CA THR A 217 36.41 7.89 -20.20
C THR A 217 36.87 7.42 -21.57
N ASP A 218 37.86 8.12 -22.14
CA ASP A 218 38.67 7.52 -23.20
C ASP A 218 39.69 6.53 -22.61
N LYS A 219 40.47 5.91 -23.50
CA LYS A 219 41.41 4.83 -23.16
C LYS A 219 42.74 5.30 -22.56
N TYR A 220 42.99 6.61 -22.50
CA TYR A 220 44.27 7.13 -22.05
C TYR A 220 44.28 7.31 -20.53
N GLY A 221 45.42 7.03 -19.90
CA GLY A 221 45.60 7.09 -18.46
C GLY A 221 45.33 5.76 -17.75
N GLU A 222 45.58 5.75 -16.44
CA GLU A 222 45.47 4.55 -15.62
C GLU A 222 44.03 4.02 -15.55
N PRO A 223 43.77 2.72 -15.79
CA PRO A 223 42.43 2.14 -15.78
C PRO A 223 41.65 2.41 -14.48
N ASP A 224 42.29 2.24 -13.33
CA ASP A 224 41.66 2.45 -12.02
C ASP A 224 41.33 3.93 -11.79
N TYR A 225 42.23 4.82 -12.23
CA TYR A 225 42.00 6.25 -12.18
C TYR A 225 40.78 6.64 -13.03
N ASN A 226 40.72 6.12 -14.26
CA ASN A 226 39.62 6.35 -15.18
C ASN A 226 38.30 5.82 -14.65
N LEU A 227 38.30 4.63 -14.04
CA LEU A 227 37.11 4.05 -13.41
C LEU A 227 36.58 4.93 -12.27
N GLN A 228 37.48 5.40 -11.39
CA GLN A 228 37.11 6.30 -10.30
C GLN A 228 36.61 7.65 -10.81
N LEU A 229 37.31 8.26 -11.77
CA LEU A 229 36.94 9.55 -12.33
C LEU A 229 35.56 9.49 -12.98
N SER A 230 35.30 8.44 -13.76
CA SER A 230 34.02 8.29 -14.45
C SER A 230 32.87 8.05 -13.46
N ARG A 231 33.10 7.26 -12.39
CA ARG A 231 32.14 7.09 -11.29
C ARG A 231 31.85 8.41 -10.58
N ARG A 232 32.87 9.18 -10.22
CA ARG A 232 32.70 10.47 -9.52
C ARG A 232 31.95 11.50 -10.38
N ARG A 233 32.16 11.48 -11.70
CA ARG A 233 31.39 12.32 -12.65
C ARG A 233 29.93 11.91 -12.72
N ALA A 234 29.63 10.61 -12.80
CA ALA A 234 28.25 10.13 -12.71
C ALA A 234 27.58 10.52 -11.38
N GLU A 235 28.33 10.46 -10.27
CA GLU A 235 27.86 10.89 -8.96
C GLU A 235 27.59 12.40 -8.89
N ALA A 236 28.44 13.23 -9.52
CA ALA A 236 28.22 14.67 -9.61
C ALA A 236 26.90 15.01 -10.32
N VAL A 237 26.57 14.30 -11.41
CA VAL A 237 25.27 14.44 -12.09
C VAL A 237 24.12 13.99 -11.20
N ARG A 238 24.27 12.84 -10.52
CA ARG A 238 23.28 12.35 -9.54
C ARG A 238 22.99 13.37 -8.44
N HIS A 239 24.04 13.91 -7.82
CA HIS A 239 23.92 14.94 -6.78
C HIS A 239 23.22 16.19 -7.31
N TYR A 240 23.53 16.62 -8.53
CA TYR A 240 22.87 17.76 -9.16
C TYR A 240 21.37 17.51 -9.40
N PHE A 241 20.99 16.31 -9.85
CA PHE A 241 19.58 15.93 -9.98
C PHE A 241 18.83 16.00 -8.64
N ILE A 242 19.44 15.46 -7.58
CA ILE A 242 18.84 15.46 -6.23
C ILE A 242 18.73 16.89 -5.69
N SER A 243 19.76 17.73 -5.87
CA SER A 243 19.73 19.12 -5.39
C SER A 243 18.67 19.98 -6.10
N HIS A 244 18.22 19.57 -7.29
CA HIS A 244 17.13 20.22 -8.04
C HIS A 244 15.75 19.57 -7.81
N GLY A 245 15.63 18.77 -6.73
CA GLY A 245 14.36 18.25 -6.23
C GLY A 245 13.82 17.02 -6.97
N LEU A 246 14.64 16.33 -7.77
CA LEU A 246 14.22 15.07 -8.38
C LEU A 246 14.17 13.94 -7.34
N THR A 247 13.04 13.24 -7.30
CA THR A 247 12.78 12.13 -6.37
C THR A 247 12.97 10.74 -7.01
N ASN A 248 13.44 10.70 -8.25
CA ASN A 248 13.75 9.47 -8.97
C ASN A 248 14.78 8.62 -8.23
N LYS A 249 14.75 7.30 -8.48
CA LYS A 249 15.80 6.39 -8.01
C LYS A 249 17.00 6.46 -8.94
N PHE A 250 18.06 7.14 -8.50
CA PHE A 250 19.30 7.28 -9.27
C PHE A 250 20.41 6.35 -8.77
N THR A 251 21.04 5.64 -9.70
CA THR A 251 22.26 4.84 -9.46
C THR A 251 23.40 5.39 -10.32
N ALA A 252 24.54 5.73 -9.72
CA ALA A 252 25.72 6.18 -10.46
C ALA A 252 26.72 5.03 -10.63
N VAL A 253 27.17 4.79 -11.87
CA VAL A 253 28.10 3.72 -12.22
C VAL A 253 29.25 4.28 -13.04
N GLY A 254 30.49 3.96 -12.67
CA GLY A 254 31.66 4.25 -13.49
C GLY A 254 32.03 3.06 -14.34
N TYR A 255 32.19 3.26 -15.65
CA TYR A 255 32.68 2.24 -16.58
C TYR A 255 34.14 2.46 -17.02
N GLY A 256 34.75 3.61 -16.69
CA GLY A 256 36.05 4.00 -17.23
C GLY A 256 36.08 3.87 -18.76
N ALA A 257 37.15 3.25 -19.27
CA ALA A 257 37.34 3.02 -20.71
C ALA A 257 36.74 1.69 -21.23
N SER A 258 36.11 0.88 -20.36
CA SER A 258 35.72 -0.51 -20.68
C SER A 258 34.59 -0.65 -21.70
N ARG A 259 33.86 0.44 -22.00
CA ARG A 259 32.69 0.47 -22.91
C ARG A 259 32.81 1.63 -23.92
N PRO A 260 33.76 1.55 -24.88
CA PRO A 260 33.93 2.57 -25.90
C PRO A 260 32.77 2.53 -26.91
N LEU A 261 32.29 3.70 -27.35
CA LEU A 261 31.35 3.81 -28.48
C LEU A 261 32.08 3.90 -29.81
N SER A 262 33.27 4.47 -29.82
CA SER A 262 34.09 4.60 -31.01
C SER A 262 35.47 3.98 -30.80
N ALA A 263 35.85 3.10 -31.72
CA ALA A 263 37.21 2.56 -31.81
C ALA A 263 38.18 3.51 -32.53
N ALA A 264 37.66 4.58 -33.17
CA ALA A 264 38.47 5.52 -33.93
C ALA A 264 39.42 6.29 -33.01
N GLN A 265 40.71 6.32 -33.38
CA GLN A 265 41.74 7.02 -32.62
C GLN A 265 41.84 8.50 -33.03
N THR A 266 40.68 9.17 -33.09
CA THR A 266 40.57 10.58 -33.47
C THR A 266 40.05 11.40 -32.31
N ARG A 267 40.30 12.72 -32.30
CA ARG A 267 39.77 13.63 -31.28
C ARG A 267 38.25 13.50 -31.09
N ALA A 268 37.52 13.36 -32.20
CA ALA A 268 36.08 13.13 -32.19
C ALA A 268 35.71 11.77 -31.55
N GLY A 269 36.41 10.68 -31.91
CA GLY A 269 36.23 9.36 -31.30
C GLY A 269 36.44 9.38 -29.78
N PHE A 270 37.49 10.07 -29.30
CA PHE A 270 37.74 10.22 -27.87
C PHE A 270 36.68 11.08 -27.16
N GLN A 271 36.17 12.13 -27.82
CA GLN A 271 35.06 12.91 -27.28
C GLN A 271 33.79 12.07 -27.11
N HIS A 272 33.45 11.20 -28.07
CA HIS A 272 32.32 10.27 -27.92
C HIS A 272 32.52 9.28 -26.77
N ASN A 273 33.76 8.87 -26.49
CA ASN A 273 34.04 7.96 -25.39
C ASN A 273 33.99 8.65 -24.01
N ARG A 274 34.38 9.94 -23.91
CA ARG A 274 34.24 10.76 -22.70
C ARG A 274 32.82 11.31 -22.54
N ARG A 275 31.90 10.47 -22.04
CA ARG A 275 30.47 10.80 -21.97
C ARG A 275 29.82 10.38 -20.65
N ILE A 276 28.61 10.91 -20.44
CA ILE A 276 27.63 10.39 -19.48
C ILE A 276 26.46 9.80 -20.28
N GLU A 277 26.01 8.62 -19.89
CA GLU A 277 24.78 7.99 -20.39
C GLU A 277 23.72 7.92 -19.29
N LEU A 278 22.46 8.02 -19.66
CA LEU A 278 21.32 7.74 -18.78
C LEU A 278 20.56 6.53 -19.32
N ARG A 279 20.38 5.51 -18.48
CA ARG A 279 19.62 4.30 -18.81
C ARG A 279 18.43 4.17 -17.89
N VAL A 280 17.24 4.03 -18.47
CA VAL A 280 16.05 3.70 -17.70
C VAL A 280 16.13 2.23 -17.30
N LYS A 281 16.07 1.95 -16.01
CA LYS A 281 16.07 0.59 -15.47
C LYS A 281 14.64 0.07 -15.40
N GLY A 282 14.37 -1.04 -16.08
CA GLY A 282 13.18 -1.84 -15.83
C GLY A 282 13.32 -2.60 -14.51
N ARG A 283 12.21 -2.99 -13.88
CA ARG A 283 12.21 -3.79 -12.64
C ARG A 283 12.79 -5.22 -12.86
N SER A 284 13.08 -5.63 -14.09
CA SER A 284 13.75 -6.90 -14.41
C SER A 284 15.27 -6.89 -14.20
N ASP A 285 15.87 -5.70 -14.02
CA ASP A 285 17.34 -5.52 -14.03
C ASP A 285 17.90 -5.02 -12.68
N LEU A 286 17.13 -5.20 -11.60
CA LEU A 286 17.48 -4.91 -10.21
C LEU A 286 17.15 -6.14 -9.35
#